data_AF-A0A2V7Y2V1-F1
#
_entry.id   AF-A0A2V7Y2V1-F1
#
_cell.length_a   1.000
_cell.length_b   1.000
_cell.length_c   1.000
_cell.angle_alpha   90.00
_cell.angle_beta   90.00
_cell.angle_gamma   90.00
#
_symmetry.space_group_name_H-M   'P 1'
#
loop_
_entity.id
_entity.type
_entity.pdbx_description
1 polymer ?
#
loop_
_entity_poly.entity_id
_entity_poly.type
_entity_poly.pdbx_seq_one_letter_code
_entity_poly.pdbx_strand_id
1 'polypeptide(L)'
;MRRRGRPPATAGRRPSAALSALSPQQRASRQLQGRYLALVRQIPASKRARFGQMVKQKGREAAIRAMQAEVGGGRASNKGGGKRRRSSAKLTSQQLASRQLQGRYLGLIRQIPASQRSKYKKIVKDKGREAAIRELQSAVK
;
A
#
# COMPACT_ATOMS: atom_id res chain seq x y z
N MET A 1 40.96 57.98 16.90
CA MET A 1 40.18 56.80 17.35
C MET A 1 38.81 56.81 16.68
N ARG A 2 38.54 55.90 15.72
CA ARG A 2 37.24 55.78 15.02
C ARG A 2 36.68 54.38 15.26
N ARG A 3 35.56 54.29 15.99
CA ARG A 3 34.83 53.06 16.28
C ARG A 3 34.19 52.54 14.99
N ARG A 4 34.68 51.41 14.46
CA ARG A 4 34.07 50.72 13.32
C ARG A 4 32.79 50.04 13.82
N GLY A 5 31.66 50.48 13.28
CA GLY A 5 30.34 49.93 13.54
C GLY A 5 30.26 48.46 13.18
N ARG A 6 29.84 47.65 14.14
CA ARG A 6 29.42 46.26 13.95
C ARG A 6 28.00 46.29 13.38
N PRO A 7 27.73 45.77 12.16
CA PRO A 7 26.37 45.68 11.67
C PRO A 7 25.57 44.66 12.52
N PRO A 8 24.26 44.89 12.75
CA PRO A 8 23.42 43.90 13.40
C PRO A 8 23.34 42.65 12.52
N ALA A 9 23.58 41.49 13.13
CA ALA A 9 23.41 40.19 12.49
C ALA A 9 21.98 40.09 11.95
N THR A 10 21.82 40.09 10.63
CA THR A 10 20.58 39.70 9.97
C THR A 10 20.26 38.28 10.42
N ALA A 11 19.26 38.16 11.29
CA ALA A 11 18.67 36.89 11.69
C ALA A 11 18.15 36.19 10.42
N GLY A 12 18.98 35.30 9.88
CA GLY A 12 18.64 34.37 8.82
C GLY A 12 17.58 33.39 9.32
N ARG A 13 16.33 33.84 9.27
CA ARG A 13 15.10 33.11 8.97
C ARG A 13 15.22 31.58 9.09
N ARG A 14 15.04 31.05 10.30
CA ARG A 14 14.76 29.62 10.55
C ARG A 14 13.51 29.20 9.75
N PRO A 15 13.58 28.32 8.74
CA PRO A 15 12.39 27.84 8.05
C PRO A 15 11.83 26.63 8.81
N SER A 16 11.30 26.80 10.02
CA SER A 16 10.92 25.62 10.83
C SER A 16 9.73 25.84 11.78
N ALA A 17 8.83 26.76 11.49
CA ALA A 17 7.57 26.91 12.26
C ALA A 17 6.30 27.10 11.41
N ALA A 18 6.41 27.27 10.09
CA ALA A 18 5.24 27.49 9.21
C ALA A 18 4.48 26.21 8.82
N LEU A 19 4.96 25.03 9.24
CA LEU A 19 4.31 23.74 8.93
C LEU A 19 3.21 23.35 9.93
N SER A 20 3.15 23.99 11.09
CA SER A 20 2.28 23.57 12.19
C SER A 20 0.87 24.17 12.16
N ALA A 21 0.64 25.27 11.43
CA ALA A 21 -0.66 25.96 11.38
C ALA A 21 -1.54 25.62 10.16
N LEU A 22 -1.19 24.59 9.37
CA LEU A 22 -2.04 24.15 8.26
C LEU A 22 -3.27 23.42 8.81
N SER A 23 -4.46 23.88 8.45
CA SER A 23 -5.72 23.22 8.81
C SER A 23 -5.74 21.78 8.27
N PRO A 24 -6.48 20.84 8.89
CA PRO A 24 -6.59 19.47 8.42
C PRO A 24 -6.96 19.38 6.92
N GLN A 25 -7.82 20.29 6.46
CA GLN A 25 -8.24 20.41 5.06
C GLN A 25 -7.10 20.88 4.14
N GLN A 26 -6.29 21.84 4.58
CA GLN A 26 -5.11 22.28 3.84
C GLN A 26 -4.01 21.20 3.78
N ARG A 27 -3.84 20.43 4.86
CA ARG A 27 -2.95 19.25 4.87
C ARG A 27 -3.42 18.19 3.88
N ALA A 28 -4.71 17.87 3.88
CA ALA A 28 -5.30 16.92 2.92
C ALA A 28 -5.11 17.39 1.47
N SER A 29 -5.39 18.67 1.19
CA SER A 29 -5.20 19.26 -0.15
C SER A 29 -3.74 19.20 -0.62
N ARG A 30 -2.77 19.50 0.26
CA ARG A 30 -1.33 19.36 -0.04
C ARG A 30 -0.93 17.91 -0.31
N GLN A 31 -1.45 16.95 0.47
CA GLN A 31 -1.18 15.54 0.24
C GLN A 31 -1.72 15.08 -1.12
N LEU A 32 -2.93 15.51 -1.50
CA LEU A 32 -3.49 15.24 -2.81
C LEU A 32 -2.67 15.87 -3.93
N GLN A 33 -2.20 17.11 -3.74
CA GLN A 33 -1.34 17.79 -4.70
C GLN A 33 0.00 17.05 -4.88
N GLY A 34 0.63 16.60 -3.80
CA GLY A 34 1.85 15.81 -3.86
C GLY A 34 1.67 14.48 -4.60
N ARG A 35 0.57 13.76 -4.31
CA ARG A 35 0.21 12.50 -4.99
C ARG A 35 -0.06 12.70 -6.48
N TYR A 36 -0.80 13.75 -6.83
CA TYR A 36 -1.08 14.10 -8.22
C TYR A 36 0.20 14.41 -8.99
N LEU A 37 1.07 15.27 -8.45
CA LEU A 37 2.33 15.62 -9.09
C LEU A 37 3.27 14.42 -9.26
N ALA A 38 3.32 13.52 -8.27
CA ALA A 38 4.09 12.28 -8.38
C ALA A 38 3.66 11.42 -9.58
N LEU A 39 2.34 11.28 -9.79
CA LEU A 39 1.79 10.51 -10.91
C LEU A 39 1.96 11.22 -12.25
N VAL A 40 1.79 12.54 -12.32
CA VAL A 40 2.02 13.32 -13.54
C VAL A 40 3.45 13.14 -14.06
N ARG A 41 4.44 13.05 -13.17
CA ARG A 41 5.85 12.85 -13.54
C ARG A 41 6.10 11.46 -14.15
N GLN A 42 5.31 10.46 -13.77
CA GLN A 42 5.40 9.08 -14.28
C GLN A 42 4.66 8.89 -15.61
N ILE A 43 3.78 9.83 -15.98
CA ILE A 43 2.94 9.73 -17.17
C ILE A 43 3.59 10.46 -18.36
N PRO A 44 3.51 9.89 -19.59
CA PRO A 44 3.97 10.54 -20.81
C PRO A 44 3.31 11.90 -21.03
N ALA A 45 4.06 12.87 -21.57
CA ALA A 45 3.60 14.25 -21.76
C ALA A 45 2.26 14.33 -22.52
N SER A 46 2.07 13.50 -23.54
CA SER A 46 0.87 13.43 -24.37
C SER A 46 -0.41 13.14 -23.58
N LYS A 47 -0.31 12.45 -22.44
CA LYS A 47 -1.46 12.10 -21.60
C LYS A 47 -1.72 13.11 -20.48
N ARG A 48 -0.78 14.02 -20.17
CA ARG A 48 -0.88 14.97 -19.05
C ARG A 48 -2.03 15.97 -19.23
N ALA A 49 -2.27 16.43 -20.46
CA ALA A 49 -3.35 17.37 -20.77
C ALA A 49 -4.74 16.80 -20.41
N ARG A 50 -4.98 15.53 -20.73
CA ARG A 50 -6.23 14.81 -20.42
C ARG A 50 -6.53 14.82 -18.92
N PHE A 51 -5.51 14.53 -18.11
CA PHE A 51 -5.71 14.53 -16.66
C PHE A 51 -5.81 15.93 -16.06
N GLY A 52 -5.16 16.93 -16.65
CA GLY A 52 -5.36 18.34 -16.29
C GLY A 52 -6.82 18.78 -16.48
N GLN A 53 -7.44 18.37 -17.58
CA GLN A 53 -8.88 18.59 -17.80
C GLN A 53 -9.74 17.83 -16.79
N MET A 54 -9.36 16.60 -16.46
CA MET A 54 -10.06 15.79 -15.46
C MET A 54 -10.01 16.41 -14.06
N VAL A 55 -8.91 17.08 -13.68
CA VAL A 55 -8.82 17.82 -12.42
C VAL A 55 -9.85 18.96 -12.38
N LYS A 56 -10.02 19.69 -13.48
CA LYS A 56 -10.97 20.80 -13.57
C LYS A 56 -12.42 20.32 -13.51
N GLN A 57 -12.72 19.19 -14.15
CA GLN A 57 -14.09 18.66 -14.24
C GLN A 57 -14.53 17.84 -13.03
N LYS A 58 -13.65 17.00 -12.48
CA LYS A 58 -13.99 15.99 -11.47
C LYS A 58 -13.15 16.08 -10.19
N GLY A 59 -12.24 17.05 -10.13
CA GLY A 59 -11.33 17.24 -9.01
C GLY A 59 -10.07 16.37 -9.07
N ARG A 60 -9.11 16.71 -8.19
CA ARG A 60 -7.78 16.06 -8.15
C ARG A 60 -7.85 14.58 -7.78
N GLU A 61 -8.79 14.19 -6.93
CA GLU A 61 -8.93 12.79 -6.49
C GLU A 61 -9.34 11.86 -7.64
N ALA A 62 -10.30 12.28 -8.47
CA ALA A 62 -10.72 11.53 -9.64
C ALA A 62 -9.59 11.40 -10.67
N ALA A 63 -8.84 12.48 -10.89
CA ALA A 63 -7.67 12.47 -11.77
C ALA A 63 -6.57 11.54 -11.25
N ILE A 64 -6.27 11.56 -9.95
CA ILE A 64 -5.32 10.64 -9.30
C ILE A 64 -5.76 9.19 -9.51
N ARG A 65 -7.05 8.87 -9.31
CA ARG A 65 -7.57 7.51 -9.49
C ARG A 65 -7.45 7.03 -10.94
N ALA A 66 -7.74 7.90 -11.90
CA ALA A 66 -7.59 7.59 -13.33
C ALA A 66 -6.12 7.43 -13.74
N MET A 67 -5.24 8.30 -13.23
CA MET A 67 -3.79 8.18 -13.44
C MET A 67 -3.24 6.89 -12.83
N GLN A 68 -3.69 6.51 -11.63
CA GLN A 68 -3.28 5.25 -11.00
C GLN A 68 -3.76 4.02 -11.78
N ALA A 69 -4.92 4.08 -12.43
CA ALA A 69 -5.36 3.00 -13.30
C ALA A 69 -4.46 2.87 -14.55
N GLU A 70 -4.01 3.98 -15.12
CA GLU A 70 -3.13 4.02 -16.29
C GLU A 70 -1.67 3.66 -15.98
N VAL A 71 -1.12 4.16 -14.86
CA VAL A 71 0.25 3.89 -14.42
C VAL A 71 0.34 2.52 -13.71
N GLY A 72 -0.72 2.13 -13.01
CA GLY A 72 -0.80 0.96 -12.14
C GLY A 72 -1.56 -0.23 -12.73
N GLY A 73 -1.93 -0.20 -14.01
CA GLY A 73 -2.55 -1.31 -14.73
C GLY A 73 -1.75 -2.63 -14.76
N GLY A 74 -0.58 -2.69 -14.12
CA GLY A 74 0.23 -3.90 -13.98
C GLY A 74 0.83 -4.15 -12.59
N ARG A 75 0.49 -3.39 -11.54
CA ARG A 75 1.10 -3.65 -10.21
C ARG A 75 0.14 -3.44 -9.06
N ALA A 76 -0.29 -4.57 -8.50
CA ALA A 76 -0.99 -4.69 -7.24
C ALA A 76 -0.26 -3.96 -6.10
N SER A 77 -0.61 -2.70 -5.85
CA SER A 77 -0.29 -2.02 -4.59
C SER A 77 -1.40 -2.29 -3.59
N ASN A 78 -1.31 -3.47 -2.99
CA ASN A 78 -2.09 -3.91 -1.84
C ASN A 78 -1.55 -3.16 -0.60
N LYS A 79 -2.02 -1.93 -0.34
CA LYS A 79 -1.77 -1.21 0.91
C LYS A 79 -2.88 -0.19 1.16
N GLY A 80 -3.82 -0.56 2.02
CA GLY A 80 -4.92 0.29 2.45
C GLY A 80 -6.10 -0.57 2.87
N GLY A 81 -6.20 -0.84 4.17
CA GLY A 81 -7.31 -1.57 4.77
C GLY A 81 -8.63 -0.88 4.48
N GLY A 82 -9.33 -1.39 3.47
CA GLY A 82 -10.70 -1.03 3.15
C GLY A 82 -11.40 -2.33 2.86
N LYS A 83 -12.47 -2.61 3.61
CA LYS A 83 -13.37 -3.77 3.51
C LYS A 83 -13.92 -3.87 2.08
N ARG A 84 -13.11 -4.40 1.16
CA ARG A 84 -13.49 -4.67 -0.22
C ARG A 84 -14.49 -5.81 -0.17
N ARG A 85 -15.76 -5.46 -0.36
CA ARG A 85 -16.83 -6.40 -0.69
C ARG A 85 -16.27 -7.35 -1.73
N ARG A 86 -16.08 -8.61 -1.32
CA ARG A 86 -15.50 -9.65 -2.16
C ARG A 86 -16.45 -9.81 -3.33
N SER A 87 -16.06 -9.32 -4.51
CA SER A 87 -16.62 -9.85 -5.73
C SER A 87 -16.34 -11.35 -5.68
N SER A 88 -17.40 -12.12 -5.44
CA SER A 88 -17.38 -13.56 -5.52
C SER A 88 -17.19 -13.90 -6.99
N ALA A 89 -15.94 -13.81 -7.46
CA ALA A 89 -15.56 -14.53 -8.66
C ALA A 89 -15.98 -15.98 -8.40
N LYS A 90 -16.89 -16.51 -9.22
CA LYS A 90 -17.42 -17.87 -9.08
C LYS A 90 -16.23 -18.82 -9.07
N LEU A 91 -15.83 -19.25 -7.88
CA LEU A 91 -14.69 -20.13 -7.69
C LEU A 91 -15.06 -21.46 -8.33
N THR A 92 -14.17 -22.01 -9.13
CA THR A 92 -14.37 -23.38 -9.64
C THR A 92 -14.33 -24.37 -8.47
N SER A 93 -14.99 -25.51 -8.60
CA SER A 93 -15.03 -26.55 -7.56
C SER A 93 -13.63 -26.97 -7.10
N GLN A 94 -12.67 -27.06 -8.04
CA GLN A 94 -11.26 -27.34 -7.75
C GLN A 94 -10.59 -26.23 -6.91
N GLN A 95 -10.87 -24.96 -7.19
CA GLN A 95 -10.35 -23.84 -6.41
C GLN A 95 -10.93 -23.82 -4.99
N LEU A 96 -12.19 -24.21 -4.85
CA LEU A 96 -12.88 -24.33 -3.57
C LEU A 96 -12.23 -25.44 -2.71
N ALA A 97 -12.01 -26.62 -3.29
CA ALA A 97 -11.30 -27.73 -2.63
C ALA A 97 -9.89 -27.32 -2.18
N SER A 98 -9.12 -26.67 -3.06
CA SER A 98 -7.77 -26.18 -2.72
C SER A 98 -7.80 -25.16 -1.57
N ARG A 99 -8.78 -24.26 -1.55
CA ARG A 99 -8.99 -23.31 -0.44
C ARG A 99 -9.38 -23.99 0.87
N GLN A 100 -10.19 -25.05 0.83
CA GLN A 100 -10.55 -25.79 2.03
C GLN A 100 -9.31 -26.46 2.64
N LEU A 101 -8.46 -27.10 1.83
CA LEU A 101 -7.19 -27.67 2.28
C LEU A 101 -6.27 -26.59 2.84
N GLN A 102 -6.18 -25.44 2.17
CA GLN A 102 -5.41 -24.30 2.67
C GLN A 102 -5.93 -23.80 4.03
N GLY A 103 -7.25 -23.72 4.20
CA GLY A 103 -7.88 -23.33 5.46
C GLY A 103 -7.55 -24.30 6.59
N ARG A 104 -7.69 -25.60 6.35
CA ARG A 104 -7.34 -26.67 7.32
C ARG A 104 -5.88 -26.60 7.73
N TYR A 105 -4.97 -26.51 6.76
CA TYR A 105 -3.54 -26.36 7.01
C TYR A 105 -3.21 -25.11 7.86
N LEU A 106 -3.79 -23.95 7.52
CA LEU A 106 -3.57 -22.71 8.24
C LEU A 106 -4.14 -22.75 9.67
N GLY A 107 -5.22 -23.49 9.90
CA GLY A 107 -5.76 -23.72 11.25
C GLY A 107 -4.75 -24.48 12.12
N LEU A 108 -4.28 -25.62 11.64
CA LEU A 108 -3.38 -26.50 12.39
C LEU A 108 -2.00 -25.87 12.62
N ILE A 109 -1.38 -25.27 11.60
CA ILE A 109 -0.04 -24.69 11.75
C ILE A 109 0.01 -23.52 12.76
N ARG A 110 -1.12 -22.88 13.03
CA ARG A 110 -1.22 -21.81 14.04
C ARG A 110 -1.20 -22.33 15.46
N GLN A 111 -1.65 -23.57 15.68
CA GLN A 111 -1.63 -24.22 17.00
C GLN A 111 -0.22 -24.68 17.40
N ILE A 112 0.67 -24.89 16.42
CA ILE A 112 2.04 -25.35 16.67
C ILE A 112 2.99 -24.17 16.95
N PRO A 113 3.99 -24.34 17.83
CA PRO A 113 5.05 -23.36 18.09
C PRO A 113 5.81 -22.92 16.83
N ALA A 114 6.24 -21.65 16.80
CA ALA A 114 6.86 -21.03 15.63
C ALA A 114 8.10 -21.80 15.12
N SER A 115 8.90 -22.37 16.01
CA SER A 115 10.11 -23.13 15.70
C SER A 115 9.85 -24.32 14.77
N GLN A 116 8.68 -24.96 14.90
CA GLN A 116 8.35 -26.16 14.13
C GLN A 116 7.59 -25.83 12.83
N ARG A 117 7.04 -24.61 12.67
CA ARG A 117 6.27 -24.21 11.48
C ARG A 117 7.08 -24.34 10.18
N SER A 118 8.39 -24.11 10.24
CA SER A 118 9.31 -24.23 9.11
C SER A 118 9.35 -25.65 8.53
N LYS A 119 9.32 -26.68 9.40
CA LYS A 119 9.26 -28.10 9.01
C LYS A 119 8.02 -28.39 8.19
N TYR A 120 6.85 -27.98 8.67
CA TYR A 120 5.58 -28.22 7.97
C TYR A 120 5.42 -27.39 6.69
N LYS A 121 6.03 -26.19 6.62
CA LYS A 121 6.12 -25.44 5.35
C LYS A 121 6.96 -26.18 4.31
N LYS A 122 8.03 -26.84 4.73
CA LYS A 122 8.86 -27.68 3.85
C LYS A 122 8.07 -28.90 3.35
N ILE A 123 7.37 -29.59 4.24
CA ILE A 123 6.49 -30.72 3.87
C ILE A 123 5.41 -30.30 2.86
N VAL A 124 4.81 -29.12 2.99
CA VAL A 124 3.85 -28.61 1.99
C VAL A 124 4.49 -28.44 0.61
N LYS A 125 5.73 -27.96 0.55
CA LYS A 125 6.45 -27.76 -0.72
C LYS A 125 6.81 -29.10 -1.36
N ASP A 126 7.26 -30.05 -0.56
CA ASP A 126 7.83 -31.31 -1.05
C ASP A 126 6.74 -32.36 -1.34
N LYS A 127 5.75 -32.49 -0.45
CA LYS A 127 4.72 -33.57 -0.49
C LYS A 127 3.29 -33.04 -0.65
N GLY A 128 3.09 -31.73 -0.68
CA GLY A 128 1.78 -31.11 -0.80
C GLY A 128 1.05 -30.87 0.53
N ARG A 129 -0.10 -30.18 0.44
CA ARG A 129 -0.88 -29.75 1.61
C ARG A 129 -1.52 -30.90 2.37
N GLU A 130 -1.95 -31.94 1.68
CA GLU A 130 -2.63 -33.08 2.29
C GLU A 130 -1.71 -33.86 3.22
N ALA A 131 -0.49 -34.16 2.75
CA ALA A 131 0.54 -34.81 3.56
C ALA A 131 0.90 -33.96 4.80
N ALA A 132 1.06 -32.64 4.61
CA ALA A 132 1.35 -31.75 5.72
C ALA A 132 0.19 -31.68 6.74
N ILE A 133 -1.06 -31.73 6.31
CA ILE A 133 -2.22 -31.75 7.22
C ILE A 133 -2.23 -33.01 8.07
N ARG A 134 -1.96 -34.19 7.49
CA ARG A 134 -1.89 -35.45 8.24
C ARG A 134 -0.83 -35.39 9.34
N GLU A 135 0.38 -34.95 8.98
CA GLU A 135 1.49 -34.78 9.93
C GLU A 135 1.20 -33.73 11.02
N LEU A 136 0.53 -32.63 10.64
CA LEU A 136 0.11 -31.60 11.58
C LEU A 136 -0.98 -32.09 12.55
N GLN A 137 -1.92 -32.91 12.08
CA GLN A 137 -2.98 -33.48 12.93
C GLN A 137 -2.38 -34.38 14.01
N SER A 138 -1.37 -35.19 13.68
CA SER A 138 -0.66 -36.01 14.66
C SER A 138 0.15 -35.19 15.67
N ALA A 139 0.62 -34.00 15.29
CA ALA A 139 1.45 -33.15 16.16
C ALA A 139 0.65 -32.20 17.08
N VAL A 140 -0.65 -32.03 16.82
CA VAL A 140 -1.57 -31.19 17.61
C VAL A 140 -2.35 -32.03 18.64
N LYS A 141 -2.44 -33.35 18.43
CA LYS A 141 -3.05 -34.29 19.38
C LYS A 141 -2.12 -34.51 20.57
#